data_AF-A0A7X6Y1V5-F1
#
_entry.id   AF-A0A7X6Y1V5-F1
#
_cell.length_a   1.000
_cell.length_b   1.000
_cell.length_c   1.000
_cell.angle_alpha   90.00
_cell.angle_beta   90.00
_cell.angle_gamma   90.00
#
_symmetry.space_group_name_H-M   'P 1'
#
loop_
_entity.id
_entity.type
_entity.pdbx_description
1 polymer ?
#
loop_
_entity_poly.entity_id
_entity_poly.type
_entity_poly.pdbx_seq_one_letter_code
_entity_poly.pdbx_strand_id
1 'polypeptide(L)' 'MQNRIIMHIDVNSAFLSWQAVYNLQRGHSVDLREIPSAVGGNQATRHGIILARSMPAKKYGVKTGETVWEAKNKCPQLLL' A
#
# COMPACT_ATOMS: atom_id res chain seq x y z
N MET A 1 -27.80 32.03 9.67
CA MET A 1 -26.52 31.60 9.08
C MET A 1 -26.73 30.21 8.51
N GLN A 2 -26.42 29.96 7.24
CA GLN A 2 -26.51 28.61 6.68
C GLN A 2 -25.42 27.73 7.32
N ASN A 3 -25.78 26.52 7.75
CA ASN A 3 -24.82 25.55 8.26
C ASN A 3 -23.87 25.13 7.12
N ARG A 4 -22.59 25.47 7.26
CA ARG A 4 -21.55 25.04 6.32
C ARG A 4 -21.22 23.58 6.59
N ILE A 5 -21.42 22.73 5.58
CA ILE A 5 -20.98 21.33 5.61
C ILE A 5 -19.58 21.26 4.99
N ILE A 6 -18.62 20.66 5.69
CA ILE A 6 -17.26 20.44 5.20
C ILE A 6 -17.03 18.94 5.11
N MET A 7 -16.63 18.46 3.93
CA MET A 7 -16.28 17.06 3.71
C MET A 7 -14.75 16.93 3.62
N HIS A 8 -14.16 16.15 4.52
CA HIS A 8 -12.76 15.74 4.43
C HIS A 8 -12.73 14.38 3.74
N ILE A 9 -12.12 14.31 2.56
CA ILE A 9 -12.08 13.11 1.73
C ILE A 9 -10.62 12.74 1.52
N ASP A 10 -10.27 11.48 1.78
CA ASP A 10 -8.95 10.90 1.57
C ASP A 10 -9.07 9.47 0.99
N VAL A 11 -8.00 9.00 0.32
CA VAL A 11 -7.94 7.67 -0.29
C VAL A 11 -7.06 6.74 0.51
N ASN A 12 -7.63 5.62 0.94
CA ASN A 12 -6.87 4.56 1.60
C ASN A 12 -5.75 4.01 0.69
N SER A 13 -4.52 4.02 1.21
CA SER A 13 -3.36 3.42 0.57
C SER A 13 -3.16 3.87 -0.89
N ALA A 14 -3.30 5.18 -1.15
CA ALA A 14 -3.40 5.79 -2.48
C ALA A 14 -2.50 5.16 -3.57
N PHE A 15 -1.17 5.11 -3.37
CA PHE A 15 -0.24 4.55 -4.36
C PHE A 15 -0.53 3.09 -4.71
N LEU A 16 -0.87 2.28 -3.71
CA LEU A 16 -1.18 0.87 -3.91
C LEU A 16 -2.55 0.70 -4.59
N SER A 17 -3.55 1.50 -4.18
CA SER A 17 -4.88 1.48 -4.77
C SER A 17 -4.86 1.86 -6.25
N TRP A 18 -4.03 2.84 -6.63
CA TRP A 18 -3.85 3.20 -8.04
C TRP A 18 -3.11 2.12 -8.84
N GLN A 19 -2.03 1.57 -8.29
CA GLN A 19 -1.30 0.48 -8.95
C GLN A 19 -2.19 -0.76 -9.14
N ALA A 20 -3.05 -1.08 -8.16
CA ALA A 20 -3.99 -2.18 -8.24
C ALA A 20 -4.96 -1.99 -9.41
N VAL A 21 -5.63 -0.84 -9.49
CA VAL A 21 -6.57 -0.55 -10.58
C VAL A 21 -5.85 -0.53 -11.94
N TYR A 22 -4.67 0.08 -12.01
CA TYR A 22 -3.86 0.09 -13.23
C TYR A 22 -3.51 -1.32 -13.72
N ASN A 23 -3.10 -2.22 -12.82
CA ASN A 23 -2.79 -3.61 -13.15
C ASN A 23 -4.04 -4.37 -13.63
N LEU A 24 -5.17 -4.21 -12.93
CA LEU A 24 -6.44 -4.86 -13.29
C LEU A 24 -6.91 -4.42 -14.69
N GLN A 25 -6.82 -3.12 -15.00
CA GLN A 25 -7.15 -2.58 -16.33
C GLN A 25 -6.27 -3.15 -17.45
N ARG A 26 -5.09 -3.68 -17.11
CA ARG A 26 -4.16 -4.32 -18.04
C ARG A 26 -4.27 -5.84 -18.09
N GLY A 27 -5.33 -6.40 -17.50
CA GLY A 27 -5.61 -7.84 -17.54
C GLY A 27 -4.91 -8.66 -16.47
N HIS A 28 -4.31 -8.03 -15.46
CA HIS A 28 -3.85 -8.79 -14.29
C HIS A 28 -5.07 -9.34 -13.55
N SER A 29 -4.98 -10.59 -13.09
CA SER A 29 -6.08 -11.26 -12.36
C SER A 29 -6.07 -11.00 -10.85
N VAL A 30 -4.99 -10.42 -10.33
CA VAL A 30 -4.79 -10.20 -8.89
C VAL A 30 -4.96 -8.73 -8.56
N ASP A 31 -5.91 -8.45 -7.66
CA ASP A 31 -6.04 -7.15 -7.02
C ASP A 31 -5.08 -7.04 -5.83
N LEU A 32 -4.10 -6.13 -5.94
CA LEU A 32 -3.10 -5.92 -4.88
C LEU A 32 -3.74 -5.51 -3.54
N ARG A 33 -4.94 -4.92 -3.54
CA ARG A 33 -5.63 -4.48 -2.33
C ARG A 33 -6.08 -5.66 -1.44
N GLU A 34 -6.30 -6.83 -2.06
CA GLU A 34 -6.89 -8.01 -1.43
C GLU A 34 -5.85 -9.02 -0.92
N ILE A 35 -4.57 -8.82 -1.21
CA ILE A 35 -3.47 -9.69 -0.77
C ILE A 35 -2.47 -8.91 0.09
N PRO A 36 -1.62 -9.59 0.89
CA PRO A 36 -0.52 -8.94 1.61
C PRO A 36 0.49 -8.34 0.62
N SER A 37 0.25 -7.09 0.22
CA SER A 37 1.10 -6.34 -0.69
C SER A 37 1.42 -4.93 -0.16
N ALA A 38 2.48 -4.33 -0.72
CA ALA A 38 2.91 -2.97 -0.44
C ALA A 38 3.57 -2.34 -1.67
N VAL A 39 3.66 -1.01 -1.67
CA VAL A 39 4.49 -0.25 -2.62
C VAL A 39 5.72 0.22 -1.85
N GLY A 40 6.90 -0.21 -2.27
CA GLY A 40 8.18 0.17 -1.68
C GLY A 40 8.95 1.21 -2.49
N GLY A 41 9.83 1.96 -1.82
CA GLY A 41 10.85 2.78 -2.50
C GLY A 41 11.93 1.94 -3.17
N ASN A 42 12.67 2.55 -4.10
CA ASN A 42 13.70 1.86 -4.89
C ASN A 42 14.78 1.22 -3.99
N GLN A 43 14.91 -0.11 -4.04
CA GLN A 43 15.91 -0.85 -3.27
C GLN A 43 17.36 -0.51 -3.68
N ALA A 44 17.59 -0.02 -4.90
CA ALA A 44 18.91 0.34 -5.40
C ALA A 44 19.55 1.50 -4.60
N THR A 45 18.74 2.36 -3.97
CA THR A 45 19.23 3.45 -3.11
C THR A 45 19.47 3.01 -1.66
N ARG A 46 19.50 1.69 -1.40
CA ARG A 46 19.80 1.02 -0.12
C ARG A 46 18.87 1.32 1.06
N HIS A 47 17.79 2.08 0.87
CA HIS A 47 16.77 2.34 1.89
C HIS A 47 15.37 2.38 1.29
N GLY A 48 14.95 1.29 0.65
CA GLY A 48 13.56 1.12 0.23
C GLY A 48 12.66 1.05 1.47
N ILE A 49 11.88 2.11 1.72
CA ILE A 49 10.83 2.12 2.75
C ILE A 49 9.47 1.75 2.14
N ILE A 50 8.55 1.27 2.96
CA ILE A 50 7.16 1.06 2.56
C ILE A 50 6.46 2.41 2.43
N LEU A 51 5.98 2.75 1.23
CA LEU A 51 5.25 4.00 0.93
C LEU A 51 3.74 3.84 1.10
N ALA A 52 3.22 2.68 0.70
CA ALA A 52 1.82 2.31 0.88
C ALA A 52 1.72 0.80 1.11
N ARG A 53 0.64 0.35 1.73
CA ARG A 53 0.43 -1.07 2.05
C ARG A 53 -1.05 -1.42 2.02
N SER A 54 -1.32 -2.64 1.61
CA SER A 54 -2.67 -3.21 1.59
C SER A 54 -3.22 -3.41 3.01
N MET A 55 -4.54 -3.53 3.13
CA MET A 55 -5.19 -3.85 4.41
C MET A 55 -4.80 -5.23 4.94
N PRO A 56 -4.64 -6.29 4.11
CA PRO A 56 -4.07 -7.56 4.55
C PRO A 56 -2.65 -7.41 5.13
N ALA A 57 -1.74 -6.66 4.47
CA ALA A 57 -0.41 -6.41 5.02
C ALA A 57 -0.45 -5.70 6.39
N LYS A 58 -1.48 -4.85 6.64
CA LYS A 58 -1.71 -4.24 7.96
C LYS A 58 -1.91 -5.25 9.07
N LYS A 59 -2.59 -6.35 8.80
CA LYS A 59 -2.89 -7.39 9.80
C LYS A 59 -1.61 -8.08 10.27
N TYR A 60 -0.57 -8.12 9.44
CA TYR A 60 0.75 -8.65 9.79
C TYR A 60 1.67 -7.63 10.47
N GLY A 61 1.21 -6.40 10.71
CA GLY A 61 2.00 -5.37 11.39
C GLY A 61 2.96 -4.60 10.49
N VAL A 62 2.83 -4.71 9.17
CA VAL A 62 3.55 -3.86 8.20
C VAL A 62 3.11 -2.41 8.38
N LYS A 63 4.05 -1.45 8.33
CA LYS A 63 3.85 -0.02 8.57
C LYS A 63 4.45 0.80 7.43
N THR A 64 3.82 1.93 7.11
CA THR A 64 4.41 2.93 6.22
C THR A 64 5.65 3.54 6.89
N GLY A 65 6.70 3.78 6.12
CA GLY A 65 7.97 4.34 6.60
C GLY A 65 8.98 3.33 7.15
N GLU A 66 8.57 2.07 7.38
CA GLU A 66 9.52 1.03 7.78
C GLU A 66 10.31 0.51 6.57
N THR A 67 11.46 -0.11 6.82
CA THR A 67 12.27 -0.68 5.74
C THR A 67 11.57 -1.90 5.12
N VAL A 68 11.80 -2.12 3.83
CA VAL A 68 11.33 -3.32 3.13
C VAL A 68 11.76 -4.62 3.84
N TRP A 69 12.95 -4.64 4.42
CA TRP A 69 13.44 -5.80 5.17
C TRP A 69 12.63 -6.07 6.44
N GLU A 70 12.35 -5.04 7.26
CA GLU A 70 11.49 -5.17 8.44
C GLU A 70 10.07 -5.62 8.06
N ALA A 71 9.53 -5.06 6.98
CA ALA A 71 8.22 -5.43 6.46
C ALA A 71 8.16 -6.91 6.04
N LYS A 72 9.20 -7.40 5.34
CA LYS A 72 9.30 -8.82 4.94
C LYS A 72 9.51 -9.75 6.13
N ASN A 73 10.21 -9.33 7.18
CA ASN A 73 10.32 -10.15 8.40
C ASN A 73 8.97 -10.34 9.09
N LYS A 74 8.11 -9.32 9.06
CA LYS A 74 6.75 -9.40 9.63
C LYS A 74 5.77 -10.16 8.75
N CYS A 75 5.94 -10.04 7.44
CA CYS A 75 5.10 -10.69 6.44
C CYS A 75 6.01 -11.30 5.35
N PRO A 76 6.49 -12.55 5.53
CA PRO A 76 7.40 -13.20 4.59
C PRO A 76 6.82 -13.33 3.17
N GLN A 77 5.50 -13.42 3.06
CA GLN A 77 4.74 -13.46 1.82
C GLN A 77 4.37 -12.07 1.25
N LEU A 78 4.93 -10.98 1.79
CA LEU A 78 4.64 -9.62 1.33
C LEU A 78 5.09 -9.43 -0.11
N LEU A 79 4.12 -9.13 -0.98
CA LEU A 79 4.36 -8.71 -2.36
C LEU A 79 4.76 -7.23 -2.39
N LEU A 80 5.79 -6.88 -3.16
CA LEU A 80 6.30 -5.50 -3.36
C LEU A 80 6.29 -5.11 -4.82
#